data_AF-A0A847YVP2-F1
#
_entry.id   AF-A0A847YVP2-F1
#
_cell.length_a   1.000
_cell.length_b   1.000
_cell.length_c   1.000
_cell.angle_alpha   90.00
_cell.angle_beta   90.00
_cell.angle_gamma   90.00
#
_symmetry.space_group_name_H-M   'P 1'
#
loop_
_entity.id
_entity.type
_entity.pdbx_description
1 polymer ?
#
loop_
_entity_poly.entity_id
_entity_poly.type
_entity_poly.pdbx_seq_one_letter_code
_entity_poly.pdbx_strand_id
1 'polypeptide(L)'
;MLSNMMNKYGMIDLTKPGAWGKFVHNVREDHAQQVDHNASVETKVTVFNSDGKEVPGRYDILSNNVIYDVKSHNLDAMSDKKLANFLVETYHQIQGYQWSPNIEGKPDAAVILENPPSDSGRRNVIEQFFEKRDINVIWGK
;
A
#
# COMPACT_ATOMS: atom_id res chain seq x y z
N MET A 1 8.23 -20.36 -2.31
CA MET A 1 7.71 -19.18 -1.56
C MET A 1 6.28 -19.41 -1.08
N LEU A 2 5.31 -19.70 -1.96
CA LEU A 2 3.90 -19.99 -1.60
C LEU A 2 3.72 -21.08 -0.52
N SER A 3 4.48 -22.18 -0.57
CA SER A 3 4.37 -23.28 0.41
C SER A 3 4.78 -22.89 1.84
N ASN A 4 5.78 -22.00 2.00
CA ASN A 4 6.19 -21.50 3.31
C ASN A 4 5.19 -20.46 3.85
N MET A 5 4.53 -19.71 2.96
CA MET A 5 3.51 -18.73 3.33
C MET A 5 2.21 -19.42 3.78
N MET A 6 1.78 -20.49 3.10
CA MET A 6 0.63 -21.30 3.50
C MET A 6 0.82 -21.97 4.87
N ASN A 7 2.05 -22.34 5.24
CA ASN A 7 2.35 -22.89 6.56
C ASN A 7 2.34 -21.85 7.69
N LYS A 8 2.69 -20.58 7.41
CA LYS A 8 2.73 -19.51 8.43
C LYS A 8 1.35 -18.90 8.71
N TYR A 9 0.53 -18.69 7.68
CA TYR A 9 -0.78 -18.06 7.82
C TYR A 9 -1.97 -19.03 7.79
N GLY A 10 -1.71 -20.34 7.61
CA GLY A 10 -2.74 -21.37 7.48
C GLY A 10 -3.51 -21.31 6.16
N MET A 11 -4.59 -22.08 6.06
CA MET A 11 -5.54 -21.98 4.95
C MET A 11 -6.30 -20.64 5.05
N ILE A 12 -6.12 -19.77 4.06
CA ILE A 12 -6.89 -18.53 3.95
C ILE A 12 -8.33 -18.89 3.64
N ASP A 13 -9.26 -18.47 4.50
CA ASP A 13 -10.68 -18.58 4.23
C ASP A 13 -11.12 -17.48 3.25
N LEU A 14 -11.01 -17.78 1.95
CA LEU A 14 -11.40 -16.86 0.86
C LEU A 14 -12.91 -16.58 0.81
N THR A 15 -13.72 -17.26 1.63
CA THR A 15 -15.15 -16.98 1.75
C THR A 15 -15.45 -15.75 2.60
N LYS A 16 -14.48 -15.29 3.41
CA LYS A 16 -14.62 -14.09 4.24
C LYS A 16 -14.21 -12.85 3.46
N PRO A 17 -15.08 -11.82 3.38
CA PRO A 17 -14.71 -10.54 2.78
C PRO A 17 -13.43 -9.98 3.43
N GLY A 18 -12.44 -9.61 2.61
CA GLY A 18 -11.19 -9.00 3.07
C GLY A 18 -10.10 -9.95 3.56
N ALA A 19 -10.35 -11.27 3.63
CA ALA A 19 -9.35 -12.24 4.09
C ALA A 19 -8.10 -12.27 3.19
N TRP A 20 -8.30 -12.15 1.87
CA TRP A 20 -7.20 -12.04 0.91
C TRP A 20 -6.35 -10.80 1.18
N GLY A 21 -6.98 -9.62 1.33
CA GLY A 21 -6.25 -8.39 1.60
C GLY A 21 -5.42 -8.48 2.88
N LYS A 22 -5.99 -8.98 3.96
CA LYS A 22 -5.25 -9.17 5.22
C LYS A 22 -4.04 -10.10 5.04
N PHE A 23 -4.18 -11.19 4.30
CA PHE A 23 -3.06 -12.08 4.01
C PHE A 23 -1.95 -11.37 3.25
N VAL A 24 -2.29 -10.62 2.20
CA VAL A 24 -1.32 -9.89 1.37
C VAL A 24 -0.54 -8.86 2.19
N HIS A 25 -1.22 -8.10 3.04
CA HIS A 25 -0.58 -7.14 3.95
C HIS A 25 0.40 -7.86 4.89
N ASN A 26 -0.06 -8.86 5.64
CA ASN A 26 0.77 -9.61 6.58
C ASN A 26 2.03 -10.18 5.91
N VAL A 27 1.90 -10.73 4.70
CA VAL A 27 3.01 -11.28 3.92
C VAL A 27 4.06 -10.22 3.61
N ARG A 28 3.63 -9.04 3.16
CA ARG A 28 4.53 -7.96 2.76
C ARG A 28 5.22 -7.36 3.99
N GLU A 29 4.49 -7.18 5.07
CA GLU A 29 4.99 -6.69 6.36
C GLU A 29 6.02 -7.66 6.96
N ASP A 30 5.71 -8.96 7.02
CA ASP A 30 6.65 -9.96 7.51
C ASP A 30 7.89 -10.08 6.61
N HIS A 31 7.74 -9.94 5.29
CA HIS A 31 8.87 -9.92 4.39
C HIS A 31 9.75 -8.70 4.63
N ALA A 32 9.17 -7.51 4.82
CA ALA A 32 9.90 -6.28 5.12
C ALA A 32 10.76 -6.44 6.39
N GLN A 33 10.20 -7.01 7.46
CA GLN A 33 10.93 -7.26 8.71
C GLN A 33 12.04 -8.32 8.58
N GLN A 34 11.92 -9.24 7.62
CA GLN A 34 12.97 -10.22 7.33
C GLN A 34 14.15 -9.63 6.57
N VAL A 35 13.90 -8.67 5.67
CA VAL A 35 14.95 -8.05 4.85
C VAL A 35 15.55 -6.81 5.50
N ASP A 36 14.78 -6.10 6.32
CA ASP A 36 15.19 -4.94 7.10
C ASP A 36 14.66 -5.06 8.52
N HIS A 37 15.56 -5.39 9.46
CA HIS A 37 15.22 -5.55 10.88
C HIS A 37 14.74 -4.25 11.54
N ASN A 38 14.98 -3.08 10.93
CA ASN A 38 14.51 -1.80 11.41
C ASN A 38 13.21 -1.35 10.72
N ALA A 39 12.64 -2.17 9.83
CA ALA A 39 11.38 -1.86 9.18
C ALA A 39 10.27 -1.71 10.23
N SER A 40 9.60 -0.56 10.22
CA SER A 40 8.39 -0.33 11.00
C SER A 40 7.19 -0.81 10.20
N VAL A 41 6.32 -1.63 10.81
CA VAL A 41 5.14 -2.19 10.15
C VAL A 41 3.87 -1.85 10.91
N GLU A 42 2.74 -1.73 10.20
CA GLU A 42 1.41 -1.38 10.73
C GLU A 42 1.43 -0.24 11.77
N THR A 43 2.29 0.76 11.57
CA THR A 43 2.58 1.77 12.58
C THR A 43 1.61 2.93 12.49
N LYS A 44 1.06 3.32 13.65
CA LYS A 44 0.11 4.44 13.76
C LYS A 44 0.82 5.77 13.64
N VAL A 45 0.19 6.67 12.90
CA VAL A 45 0.69 8.02 12.62
C VAL A 45 -0.44 9.02 12.70
N THR A 46 -0.12 10.28 13.00
CA THR A 46 -1.05 11.39 12.90
C THR A 46 -1.08 11.87 11.46
N VAL A 47 -2.27 12.02 10.91
CA VAL A 47 -2.53 12.53 9.57
C VAL A 47 -3.44 13.74 9.70
N PHE A 48 -3.34 14.71 8.79
CA PHE A 48 -4.26 15.84 8.75
C PHE A 48 -5.29 15.62 7.64
N ASN A 49 -6.57 15.72 7.99
CA ASN A 49 -7.64 15.69 6.98
C ASN A 49 -7.71 17.02 6.20
N SER A 50 -8.63 17.11 5.23
CA SER A 50 -8.82 18.33 4.40
C SER A 50 -9.16 19.59 5.22
N ASP A 51 -9.73 19.42 6.41
CA ASP A 51 -10.10 20.52 7.31
C ASP A 51 -8.95 20.90 8.26
N GLY A 52 -7.77 20.28 8.11
CA GLY A 52 -6.61 20.48 8.98
C GLY A 52 -6.75 19.83 10.37
N LYS A 53 -7.72 18.92 10.55
CA LYS A 53 -7.88 18.17 11.81
C LYS A 53 -6.98 16.95 11.84
N GLU A 54 -6.35 16.74 12.99
CA GLU A 54 -5.61 15.52 13.27
C GLU A 54 -6.55 14.31 13.30
N VAL A 55 -6.21 13.30 12.52
CA VAL A 55 -6.87 12.00 12.48
C VAL A 55 -5.83 10.89 12.53
N PRO A 56 -6.14 9.76 13.17
CA PRO A 56 -5.25 8.62 13.19
C PRO A 56 -5.17 8.01 11.78
N GLY A 57 -3.94 7.77 11.31
CA GLY A 57 -3.61 6.96 10.15
C GLY A 57 -2.70 5.80 10.52
N ARG A 58 -2.43 4.94 9.55
CA ARG A 58 -1.54 3.79 9.70
C ARG A 58 -0.94 3.46 8.34
N TYR A 59 0.38 3.56 8.23
CA TYR A 59 1.08 3.04 7.06
C TYR A 59 1.34 1.54 7.23
N ASP A 60 1.49 0.82 6.11
CA ASP A 60 1.75 -0.62 6.15
C ASP A 60 3.22 -0.88 6.50
N ILE A 61 4.18 -0.25 5.79
CA ILE A 61 5.62 -0.44 6.01
C ILE A 61 6.38 0.89 5.88
N LEU A 62 7.35 1.14 6.75
CA LEU A 62 8.39 2.17 6.61
C LEU A 62 9.75 1.48 6.75
N SER A 63 10.56 1.53 5.69
CA SER A 63 11.89 0.91 5.64
C SER A 63 12.82 1.78 4.81
N ASN A 64 14.05 1.98 5.27
CA ASN A 64 15.07 2.79 4.58
C ASN A 64 14.57 4.18 4.16
N ASN A 65 13.80 4.86 5.01
CA ASN A 65 13.18 6.16 4.73
C ASN A 65 12.20 6.16 3.52
N VAL A 66 11.61 5.00 3.21
CA VAL A 66 10.57 4.84 2.20
C VAL A 66 9.32 4.25 2.85
N ILE A 67 8.18 4.90 2.65
CA ILE A 67 6.86 4.35 3.01
C ILE A 67 6.40 3.43 1.88
N TYR A 68 6.04 2.19 2.19
CA TYR A 68 5.38 1.27 1.26
C TYR A 68 3.94 1.06 1.69
N ASP A 69 3.00 1.53 0.88
CA ASP A 69 1.55 1.34 1.08
C ASP A 69 1.07 0.18 0.20
N VAL A 70 0.43 -0.84 0.80
CA VAL A 70 0.05 -2.09 0.14
C VAL A 70 -1.42 -2.03 -0.24
N LYS A 71 -1.72 -2.39 -1.49
CA LYS A 71 -3.10 -2.47 -2.01
C LYS A 71 -3.29 -3.78 -2.77
N SER A 72 -4.23 -4.60 -2.27
CA SER A 72 -4.59 -5.91 -2.83
C SER A 72 -5.86 -5.87 -3.70
N HIS A 73 -6.23 -4.71 -4.23
CA HIS A 73 -7.47 -4.56 -4.99
C HIS A 73 -7.34 -5.14 -6.39
N ASN A 74 -8.42 -5.72 -6.92
CA ASN A 74 -8.49 -6.09 -8.33
C ASN A 74 -8.78 -4.83 -9.18
N LEU A 75 -7.72 -4.23 -9.71
CA LEU A 75 -7.79 -2.99 -10.48
C LEU A 75 -8.46 -3.18 -11.86
N ASP A 76 -8.44 -4.40 -12.42
CA ASP A 76 -9.14 -4.72 -13.67
C ASP A 76 -10.66 -4.71 -13.50
N ALA A 77 -11.14 -5.21 -12.37
CA ALA A 77 -12.56 -5.25 -12.07
C ALA A 77 -13.17 -3.86 -11.73
N MET A 78 -12.34 -2.82 -11.55
CA MET A 78 -12.83 -1.47 -11.29
C MET A 78 -13.35 -0.82 -12.57
N SER A 79 -14.48 -0.11 -12.47
CA SER A 79 -14.84 0.88 -13.49
C SER A 79 -13.87 2.06 -13.44
N ASP A 80 -13.74 2.82 -14.52
CA ASP A 80 -12.79 3.93 -14.59
C ASP A 80 -13.04 5.00 -13.52
N LYS A 81 -14.32 5.28 -13.20
CA LYS A 81 -14.67 6.17 -12.10
C LYS A 81 -14.18 5.65 -10.74
N LYS A 82 -14.33 4.34 -10.50
CA LYS A 82 -13.86 3.72 -9.24
C LYS A 82 -12.33 3.73 -9.17
N LEU A 83 -11.66 3.45 -10.28
CA LEU A 83 -10.20 3.49 -10.36
C LEU A 83 -9.69 4.92 -10.10
N ALA A 84 -10.27 5.94 -10.73
CA ALA A 84 -9.87 7.33 -10.52
C ALA A 84 -9.99 7.74 -9.04
N ASN A 85 -11.11 7.39 -8.40
CA ASN A 85 -11.30 7.65 -6.97
C ASN A 85 -10.27 6.91 -6.11
N PHE A 86 -10.06 5.61 -6.38
CA PHE A 86 -9.08 4.79 -5.67
C PHE A 86 -7.66 5.38 -5.74
N LEU A 87 -7.24 5.85 -6.92
CA LEU A 87 -5.92 6.46 -7.11
C LEU A 87 -5.77 7.74 -6.29
N VAL A 88 -6.79 8.61 -6.33
CA VAL A 88 -6.80 9.87 -5.56
C VAL A 88 -6.81 9.61 -4.05
N GLU A 89 -7.64 8.68 -3.58
CA GLU A 89 -7.70 8.29 -2.17
C GLU A 89 -6.35 7.72 -1.69
N THR A 90 -5.74 6.83 -2.48
CA THR A 90 -4.43 6.25 -2.17
C THR A 90 -3.34 7.31 -2.15
N TYR A 91 -3.34 8.24 -3.09
CA TYR A 91 -2.40 9.37 -3.09
C TYR A 91 -2.53 10.22 -1.81
N HIS A 92 -3.74 10.64 -1.45
CA HIS A 92 -3.95 11.46 -0.26
C HIS A 92 -3.59 10.72 1.02
N GLN A 93 -3.84 9.41 1.07
CA GLN A 93 -3.43 8.55 2.17
C GLN A 93 -1.89 8.55 2.34
N ILE A 94 -1.16 8.27 1.26
CA ILE A 94 0.31 8.24 1.24
C ILE A 94 0.89 9.61 1.59
N GLN A 95 0.37 10.67 0.97
CA GLN A 95 0.77 12.05 1.26
C GLN A 95 0.57 12.33 2.75
N GLY A 96 -0.58 11.97 3.30
CA GLY A 96 -0.86 12.12 4.73
C GLY A 96 0.18 11.47 5.63
N TYR A 97 0.74 10.32 5.24
CA TYR A 97 1.80 9.67 5.99
C TYR A 97 3.15 10.38 5.85
N GLN A 98 3.53 10.80 4.64
CA GLN A 98 4.79 11.52 4.41
C GLN A 98 4.88 12.85 5.17
N TRP A 99 3.73 13.48 5.44
CA TRP A 99 3.63 14.73 6.22
C TRP A 99 3.27 14.51 7.68
N SER A 100 3.27 13.25 8.15
CA SER A 100 2.97 12.98 9.54
C SER A 100 4.04 13.58 10.45
N PRO A 101 3.66 14.31 11.52
CA PRO A 101 4.62 14.83 12.49
C PRO A 101 5.28 13.72 13.32
N ASN A 102 4.76 12.49 13.26
CA ASN A 102 5.32 11.33 13.95
C ASN A 102 6.42 10.61 13.16
N ILE A 103 6.66 11.01 11.90
CA ILE A 103 7.74 10.47 11.09
C ILE A 103 8.84 11.52 10.97
N GLU A 104 10.07 11.13 11.26
CA GLU A 104 11.21 12.01 11.12
C GLU A 104 11.53 12.23 9.64
N GLY A 105 11.72 13.50 9.27
CA GLY A 105 11.95 13.88 7.87
C GLY A 105 10.69 13.77 7.00
N LYS A 106 10.89 13.78 5.68
CA LYS A 106 9.85 13.52 4.70
C LYS A 106 10.27 12.27 3.91
N PRO A 107 9.81 11.07 4.29
CA PRO A 107 10.22 9.85 3.62
C PRO A 107 9.74 9.85 2.16
N ASP A 108 10.47 9.13 1.31
CA ASP A 108 9.99 8.79 -0.03
C ASP A 108 8.80 7.83 0.07
N ALA A 109 8.09 7.63 -1.03
CA ALA A 109 6.93 6.76 -1.05
C ALA A 109 6.91 5.80 -2.23
N ALA A 110 6.37 4.62 -1.96
CA ALA A 110 6.03 3.62 -2.94
C ALA A 110 4.66 3.03 -2.63
N VAL A 111 3.91 2.68 -3.67
CA VAL A 111 2.68 1.91 -3.56
C VAL A 111 2.92 0.51 -4.15
N ILE A 112 2.63 -0.51 -3.35
CA ILE A 112 2.67 -1.91 -3.77
C ILE A 112 1.27 -2.28 -4.25
N LEU A 113 1.11 -2.47 -5.56
CA LEU A 113 -0.13 -2.89 -6.18
C LEU A 113 -0.01 -4.36 -6.57
N GLU A 114 -0.81 -5.22 -5.95
CA GLU A 114 -0.63 -6.67 -6.05
C GLU A 114 -0.79 -7.20 -7.48
N ASN A 115 -1.85 -6.78 -8.18
CA ASN A 115 -2.20 -7.31 -9.49
C ASN A 115 -2.09 -6.21 -10.54
N PRO A 116 -1.10 -6.28 -11.46
CA PRO A 116 -1.08 -5.38 -12.61
C PRO A 116 -2.33 -5.59 -13.47
N PRO A 117 -2.99 -4.50 -13.92
CA PRO A 117 -4.06 -4.60 -14.90
C PRO A 117 -3.61 -5.37 -16.15
N SER A 118 -4.50 -6.20 -16.67
CA SER A 118 -4.27 -6.94 -17.93
C SER A 118 -4.18 -6.00 -19.14
N ASP A 119 -4.92 -4.88 -19.11
CA ASP A 119 -4.81 -3.83 -20.11
C ASP A 119 -3.59 -2.92 -19.85
N SER A 120 -2.65 -2.89 -20.81
CA SER A 120 -1.43 -2.09 -20.71
C SER A 120 -1.71 -0.58 -20.66
N GLY A 121 -2.81 -0.11 -21.26
CA GLY A 121 -3.20 1.30 -21.21
C GLY A 121 -3.56 1.72 -19.79
N ARG A 122 -4.41 0.94 -19.12
CA ARG A 122 -4.78 1.12 -17.73
C ARG A 122 -3.56 1.03 -16.80
N ARG A 123 -2.66 0.07 -17.02
CA ARG A 123 -1.41 -0.03 -16.27
C ARG A 123 -0.57 1.26 -16.38
N ASN A 124 -0.34 1.74 -17.61
CA ASN A 124 0.43 2.97 -17.85
C ASN A 124 -0.22 4.19 -17.20
N VAL A 125 -1.56 4.29 -17.22
CA VAL A 125 -2.28 5.39 -16.56
C VAL A 125 -2.05 5.40 -15.06
N ILE A 126 -2.03 4.22 -14.42
CA ILE A 126 -1.78 4.10 -12.98
C ILE A 126 -0.33 4.48 -12.65
N GLU A 127 0.63 3.94 -13.42
CA GLU A 127 2.06 4.25 -13.25
C GLU A 127 2.30 5.77 -13.39
N GLN A 128 1.80 6.39 -14.47
CA GLN A 128 1.94 7.83 -14.69
C GLN A 128 1.22 8.68 -13.64
N PHE A 129 0.12 8.19 -13.06
CA PHE A 129 -0.58 8.92 -12.00
C PHE A 129 0.31 9.09 -10.76
N PHE A 130 0.97 8.02 -10.33
CA PHE A 130 1.82 8.03 -9.14
C PHE A 130 3.21 8.63 -9.42
N GLU A 131 3.80 8.37 -10.59
CA GLU A 131 5.10 8.92 -10.98
C GLU A 131 5.10 10.45 -11.00
N LYS A 132 4.05 11.08 -11.54
CA LYS A 132 3.87 12.54 -11.52
C LYS A 132 3.74 13.16 -10.13
N ARG A 133 3.68 12.32 -9.08
CA ARG A 133 3.50 12.69 -7.67
C ARG A 133 4.66 12.18 -6.82
N ASP A 134 5.77 11.78 -7.45
CA ASP A 134 6.97 11.24 -6.81
C ASP A 134 6.68 10.00 -5.93
N ILE A 135 5.71 9.18 -6.36
CA ILE A 135 5.38 7.90 -5.72
C ILE A 135 5.75 6.77 -6.68
N ASN A 136 6.63 5.87 -6.24
CA ASN A 136 7.03 4.71 -7.03
C ASN A 136 5.91 3.65 -7.04
N VAL A 137 5.67 3.03 -8.19
CA VAL A 137 4.74 1.88 -8.28
C VAL A 137 5.54 0.59 -8.30
N ILE A 138 5.22 -0.31 -7.37
CA ILE A 138 5.78 -1.66 -7.30
C ILE A 138 4.65 -2.65 -7.57
N TRP A 139 4.75 -3.37 -8.67
CA TRP A 139 3.79 -4.43 -8.97
C TRP A 139 4.15 -5.70 -8.19
N GLY A 140 3.14 -6.32 -7.57
CA GLY A 140 3.24 -7.67 -7.03
C GLY A 140 3.65 -8.65 -8.14
N LYS A 141 4.70 -9.43 -7.86
CA LYS A 141 5.08 -10.60 -8.65
C LYS A 141 4.56 -11.87 -8.00
#